data_AF-A0A7J4FD69-F1
#
_entry.id   AF-A0A7J4FD69-F1
#
_cell.length_a   1.000
_cell.length_b   1.000
_cell.length_c   1.000
_cell.angle_alpha   90.00
_cell.angle_beta   90.00
_cell.angle_gamma   90.00
#
_symmetry.space_group_name_H-M   'P 1'
#
loop_
_entity.id
_entity.type
_entity.pdbx_description
1 polymer ?
#
loop_
_entity_poly.entity_id
_entity_poly.type
_entity_poly.pdbx_seq_one_letter_code
_entity_poly.pdbx_strand_id
1 'polypeptide(L)'
;MRSPIRPPSEGGETGLEELVEKSIYVIREARAQFKNPAVLWSTGKDSTTTLNLIKEAFFGEVPWDVLFLDTGFHCKEMRDFRDKVAKEWRLKLKPVRSDWYGKVSPFTTTRFDCCTRLKTEALKKAIRVNKYDAIVVSIRRDEHGIRGKERYMCFPPGTLVYGACVKPIENVRVGDLVASHDGALNKVKATSKRPYRGKLTVLNLEYSLPIYLTPAHPVLVKTVEGTGETLVSHLPGCEGLEYELRRPRVRWLPAAKIRRGDFVFVPNIPRLSCDGQHKLEKIFLRPIIKEPNLVRIERGRGVYLAYKGSHKDAPKLLDTVWLTPDVLRMMGYYIAEGSVSKKANQLSFSLHEDERDIIEDIFVTFERVWGLGGKIRQVSEKGVEILFSTKALSRFFARLCGDGARNKHLPSFFMSL
;
A
#
# COMPACT_ATOMS: atom_id res chain seq x y z
N MET A 1 31.64 23.87 2.52
CA MET A 1 30.75 22.70 2.41
C MET A 1 29.38 23.09 2.91
N ARG A 2 28.35 23.18 2.05
CA ARG A 2 26.99 23.59 2.44
C ARG A 2 26.10 22.37 2.65
N SER A 3 25.33 22.43 3.73
CA SER A 3 24.44 21.39 4.25
C SER A 3 23.37 20.94 3.24
N PRO A 4 22.99 19.66 3.18
CA PRO A 4 21.91 19.19 2.31
C PRO A 4 20.56 19.80 2.72
N ILE A 5 19.82 20.31 1.73
CA ILE A 5 18.47 20.87 1.87
C ILE A 5 17.55 19.79 2.49
N ARG A 6 17.07 20.04 3.72
CA ARG A 6 16.15 19.15 4.44
C ARG A 6 14.71 19.41 3.96
N PRO A 7 13.86 18.37 3.83
CA PRO A 7 12.43 18.56 3.61
C PRO A 7 11.76 19.16 4.87
N PRO A 8 10.72 19.98 4.72
CA PRO A 8 10.07 20.66 5.85
C PRO A 8 9.37 19.68 6.81
N SER A 9 9.30 20.06 8.08
CA SER A 9 8.73 19.28 9.19
C SER A 9 7.20 19.39 9.25
N GLU A 10 6.52 18.24 9.28
CA GLU A 10 5.05 18.14 9.39
C GLU A 10 4.57 18.36 10.83
N GLY A 11 3.85 19.46 11.08
CA GLY A 11 3.07 19.67 12.31
C GLY A 11 2.93 21.13 12.72
N GLY A 12 1.87 21.80 12.22
CA GLY A 12 1.55 23.21 12.47
C GLY A 12 0.94 23.83 11.21
N GLU A 13 0.18 24.93 11.33
CA GLU A 13 -0.31 25.67 10.16
C GLU A 13 0.82 25.84 9.14
N THR A 14 0.65 25.30 7.92
CA THR A 14 1.68 25.38 6.87
C THR A 14 1.97 26.85 6.59
N GLY A 15 3.13 27.33 7.01
CA GLY A 15 3.57 28.70 6.77
C GLY A 15 3.65 28.97 5.27
N LEU A 16 3.43 30.23 4.88
CA LEU A 16 3.55 30.67 3.49
C LEU A 16 4.92 30.27 2.89
N GLU A 17 5.98 30.37 3.69
CA GLU A 17 7.35 29.99 3.33
C GLU A 17 7.45 28.51 2.93
N GLU A 18 6.82 27.60 3.68
CA GLU A 18 6.83 26.17 3.37
C GLU A 18 6.13 25.87 2.02
N LEU A 19 5.03 26.57 1.74
CA LEU A 19 4.31 26.44 0.47
C LEU A 19 5.13 26.98 -0.71
N VAL A 20 5.87 28.06 -0.50
CA VAL A 20 6.79 28.63 -1.51
C VAL A 20 7.93 27.66 -1.78
N GLU A 21 8.61 27.15 -0.74
CA GLU A 21 9.69 26.17 -0.87
C GLU A 21 9.24 24.90 -1.61
N LYS A 22 8.07 24.38 -1.25
CA LYS A 22 7.47 23.21 -1.91
C LYS A 22 7.16 23.48 -3.37
N SER A 23 6.67 24.69 -3.69
CA SER A 23 6.38 25.08 -5.06
C SER A 23 7.66 25.18 -5.90
N ILE A 24 8.71 25.81 -5.35
CA ILE A 24 10.03 25.90 -5.99
C ILE A 24 10.61 24.50 -6.24
N TYR A 25 10.50 23.60 -5.26
CA TYR A 25 10.93 22.21 -5.42
C TYR A 25 10.22 21.53 -6.60
N VAL A 26 8.88 21.61 -6.67
CA VAL A 26 8.10 21.00 -7.76
C VAL A 26 8.46 21.61 -9.12
N ILE A 27 8.66 22.92 -9.19
CA ILE A 27 9.06 23.63 -10.42
C ILE A 27 10.45 23.15 -10.90
N ARG A 28 11.41 22.98 -9.99
CA ARG A 28 12.75 22.48 -10.32
C ARG A 28 12.73 21.02 -10.75
N GLU A 29 11.92 20.19 -10.09
CA GLU A 29 11.70 18.79 -10.51
C GLU A 29 11.09 18.72 -11.91
N ALA A 30 10.12 19.58 -12.23
CA ALA A 30 9.55 19.65 -13.57
C ALA A 30 10.62 20.00 -14.63
N ARG A 31 11.54 20.93 -14.32
CA ARG A 31 12.68 21.23 -15.22
C ARG A 31 13.61 20.05 -15.43
N ALA A 32 13.80 19.21 -14.41
CA ALA A 32 14.67 18.05 -14.46
C ALA A 32 14.03 16.88 -15.24
N GLN A 33 12.71 16.69 -15.12
CA GLN A 33 11.99 15.58 -15.76
C GLN A 33 11.62 15.87 -17.22
N PHE A 34 11.34 17.13 -17.56
CA PHE A 34 10.86 17.52 -18.89
C PHE A 34 11.94 18.32 -19.63
N LYS A 35 12.12 18.00 -20.92
CA LYS A 35 13.13 18.60 -21.79
C LYS A 35 12.69 19.96 -22.31
N ASN A 36 11.40 20.15 -22.58
CA ASN A 36 10.84 21.36 -23.19
C ASN A 36 9.51 21.82 -22.54
N PRO A 37 9.54 22.21 -21.24
CA PRO A 37 8.37 22.73 -20.56
C PRO A 37 8.01 24.15 -21.01
N ALA A 38 6.72 24.49 -21.00
CA ALA A 38 6.21 25.85 -21.15
C ALA A 38 5.22 26.20 -20.03
N VAL A 39 5.02 27.49 -19.78
CA VAL A 39 4.07 27.98 -18.76
C VAL A 39 2.93 28.75 -19.41
N LEU A 40 1.69 28.49 -18.98
CA LEU A 40 0.54 29.27 -19.40
C LEU A 40 0.35 30.49 -18.50
N TRP A 41 0.27 31.66 -19.12
CA TRP A 41 0.02 32.90 -18.42
C TRP A 41 -1.19 33.63 -18.99
N SER A 42 -2.17 33.87 -18.12
CA SER A 42 -3.41 34.57 -18.44
C SER A 42 -3.41 36.00 -17.91
N THR A 43 -2.28 36.52 -17.43
CA THR A 43 -2.16 37.83 -16.76
C THR A 43 -3.08 38.01 -15.55
N GLY A 44 -3.58 36.90 -15.00
CA GLY A 44 -4.38 36.88 -13.78
C GLY A 44 -3.51 36.70 -12.54
N LYS A 45 -4.10 36.88 -11.36
CA LYS A 45 -3.40 36.74 -10.07
C LYS A 45 -2.68 35.40 -9.94
N ASP A 46 -3.39 34.29 -10.09
CA ASP A 46 -2.84 32.95 -9.82
C ASP A 46 -1.75 32.55 -10.84
N SER A 47 -1.96 32.92 -12.10
CA SER A 47 -0.98 32.66 -13.16
C SER A 47 0.25 33.54 -13.05
N THR A 48 0.11 34.78 -12.55
CA THR A 48 1.24 35.66 -12.24
C THR A 48 2.00 35.20 -11.01
N THR A 49 1.32 34.70 -9.97
CA THR A 49 1.97 34.09 -8.80
C THR A 49 2.79 32.87 -9.21
N THR A 50 2.24 32.00 -10.06
CA THR A 50 2.99 30.83 -10.57
C THR A 50 4.23 31.27 -11.35
N LEU A 51 4.12 32.32 -12.17
CA LEU A 51 5.23 32.91 -12.91
C LEU A 51 6.31 33.48 -11.97
N ASN A 52 5.91 34.15 -10.89
CA ASN A 52 6.82 34.65 -9.87
C ASN A 52 7.55 33.51 -9.14
N LEU A 53 6.85 32.42 -8.80
CA LEU A 53 7.46 31.23 -8.20
C LEU A 53 8.48 30.56 -9.15
N ILE A 54 8.22 30.55 -10.46
CA ILE A 54 9.19 30.07 -11.46
C ILE A 54 10.41 31.00 -11.49
N LYS A 55 10.19 32.31 -11.53
CA LYS A 55 11.25 33.32 -11.48
C LYS A 55 12.14 33.12 -10.24
N GLU A 56 11.54 32.92 -9.08
CA GLU A 56 12.25 32.65 -7.83
C GLU A 56 13.01 31.31 -7.88
N ALA A 57 12.40 30.26 -8.43
CA ALA A 57 13.03 28.95 -8.57
C ALA A 57 14.30 28.97 -9.43
N PHE A 58 14.39 29.88 -10.40
CA PHE A 58 15.52 30.05 -11.31
C PHE A 58 16.22 31.41 -11.14
N PHE A 59 16.32 31.90 -9.91
CA PHE A 59 17.20 33.02 -9.53
C PHE A 59 16.95 34.33 -10.29
N GLY A 60 15.68 34.64 -10.56
CA GLY A 60 15.27 35.87 -11.25
C GLY A 60 14.92 35.69 -12.72
N GLU A 61 15.15 34.50 -13.28
CA GLU A 61 14.88 34.20 -14.69
C GLU A 61 13.68 33.26 -14.87
N VAL A 62 12.98 33.39 -15.99
CA VAL A 62 11.96 32.43 -16.42
C VAL A 62 12.51 31.69 -17.63
N PRO A 63 13.06 30.47 -17.47
CA PRO A 63 13.80 29.78 -18.53
C PRO A 63 12.91 29.22 -19.64
N TRP A 64 11.60 29.23 -19.44
CA TRP A 64 10.59 28.59 -20.29
C TRP A 64 9.86 29.57 -21.20
N ASP A 65 9.29 29.04 -22.27
CA ASP A 65 8.36 29.81 -23.08
C ASP A 65 7.09 30.12 -22.27
N VAL A 66 6.67 31.39 -22.31
CA VAL A 66 5.46 31.87 -21.64
C VAL A 66 4.36 32.00 -22.67
N LEU A 67 3.38 31.11 -22.63
CA LEU A 67 2.28 31.07 -23.58
C LEU A 67 1.14 31.97 -23.10
N PHE A 68 0.74 32.91 -23.95
CA PHE A 68 -0.45 33.74 -23.73
C PHE A 68 -1.49 33.44 -24.81
N LEU A 69 -2.64 32.90 -24.42
CA LEU A 69 -3.74 32.61 -25.35
C LEU A 69 -4.48 33.91 -25.68
N ASP A 70 -4.17 34.47 -26.85
CA ASP A 70 -4.76 35.72 -27.32
C ASP A 70 -6.06 35.43 -28.06
N THR A 71 -7.18 35.77 -27.42
CA THR A 71 -8.52 35.62 -27.99
C THR A 71 -8.99 36.86 -28.73
N GLY A 72 -8.26 37.99 -28.62
CA GLY A 72 -8.67 39.29 -29.18
C GLY A 72 -9.67 40.07 -28.32
N PHE A 73 -10.19 39.48 -27.24
CA PHE A 73 -11.19 40.08 -26.35
C PHE A 73 -10.62 40.49 -24.98
N HIS A 74 -9.32 40.73 -24.90
CA HIS A 74 -8.64 41.18 -23.69
C HIS A 74 -8.63 42.71 -23.64
N CYS A 75 -8.92 43.29 -22.48
CA CYS A 75 -8.92 44.74 -22.30
C CYS A 75 -7.52 45.35 -22.53
N LYS A 76 -7.48 46.66 -22.77
CA LYS A 76 -6.21 47.36 -23.06
C LYS A 76 -5.27 47.30 -21.85
N GLU A 77 -5.81 47.51 -20.67
CA GLU A 77 -5.09 47.50 -19.39
C GLU A 77 -4.39 46.16 -19.14
N MET A 78 -5.06 45.06 -19.49
CA MET A 78 -4.48 43.71 -19.37
C MET A 78 -3.30 43.51 -20.33
N ARG A 79 -3.41 44.02 -21.57
CA ARG A 79 -2.32 43.97 -22.55
C ARG A 79 -1.15 44.87 -22.16
N ASP A 80 -1.43 46.07 -21.68
CA ASP A 80 -0.41 47.02 -21.21
C ASP A 80 0.35 46.44 -20.00
N PHE A 81 -0.37 45.84 -19.04
CA PHE A 81 0.23 45.13 -17.90
C PHE A 81 1.09 43.95 -18.35
N ARG A 82 0.57 43.12 -19.26
CA ARG A 82 1.30 41.98 -19.84
C ARG A 82 2.63 42.43 -20.45
N ASP A 83 2.58 43.46 -21.29
CA ASP A 83 3.75 43.92 -22.05
C ASP A 83 4.78 44.59 -21.14
N LYS A 84 4.32 45.33 -20.12
CA LYS A 84 5.17 45.87 -19.07
C LYS A 84 5.92 44.75 -18.32
N VAL A 85 5.20 43.77 -17.78
CA VAL A 85 5.80 42.67 -16.99
C VAL A 85 6.69 41.77 -17.87
N ALA A 86 6.28 41.50 -19.11
CA ALA A 86 7.08 40.71 -20.05
C ALA A 86 8.43 41.39 -20.35
N LYS A 87 8.44 42.71 -20.51
CA LYS A 87 9.68 43.49 -20.70
C LYS A 87 10.52 43.53 -19.43
N GLU A 88 9.90 43.82 -18.29
CA GLU A 88 10.58 43.93 -16.99
C GLU A 88 11.27 42.62 -16.59
N TRP A 89 10.59 41.48 -16.79
CA TRP A 89 11.10 40.17 -16.40
C TRP A 89 11.76 39.40 -17.55
N ARG A 90 11.96 40.04 -18.71
CA ARG A 90 12.61 39.46 -19.90
C ARG A 90 11.99 38.13 -20.32
N LEU A 91 10.66 38.05 -20.27
CA LEU A 91 9.92 36.80 -20.54
C LEU A 91 9.99 36.44 -22.03
N LYS A 92 10.14 35.15 -22.34
CA LYS A 92 9.94 34.59 -23.68
C LYS A 92 8.44 34.47 -23.99
N LEU A 93 7.76 35.62 -24.06
CA LEU A 93 6.32 35.68 -24.27
C LEU A 93 5.96 35.29 -25.70
N LYS A 94 5.17 34.22 -25.85
CA LYS A 94 4.63 33.74 -27.11
C LYS A 94 3.12 33.91 -27.14
N PRO A 95 2.59 34.92 -27.86
CA PRO A 95 1.16 35.02 -28.09
C PRO A 95 0.71 33.88 -29.00
N VAL A 96 -0.24 33.10 -28.53
CA VAL A 96 -0.82 31.96 -29.25
C VAL A 96 -2.23 32.34 -29.67
N ARG A 97 -2.49 32.30 -30.98
CA ARG A 97 -3.79 32.63 -31.58
C ARG A 97 -4.38 31.40 -32.27
N SER A 98 -5.70 31.32 -32.25
CA SER A 98 -6.45 30.30 -32.99
C SER A 98 -6.61 30.66 -34.46
N ASP A 99 -6.85 29.67 -35.32
CA ASP A 99 -7.24 29.88 -36.73
C ASP A 99 -8.64 30.54 -36.86
N TRP A 100 -9.38 30.55 -35.75
CA TRP A 100 -10.67 31.22 -35.56
C TRP A 100 -10.54 32.65 -35.01
N TYR A 101 -9.33 33.15 -34.79
CA TYR A 101 -9.10 34.51 -34.32
C TYR A 101 -9.74 35.54 -35.28
N GLY A 102 -10.54 36.46 -34.74
CA GLY A 102 -11.31 37.43 -35.53
C GLY A 102 -12.53 36.86 -36.29
N LYS A 103 -12.71 35.53 -36.31
CA LYS A 103 -13.85 34.85 -36.99
C LYS A 103 -14.95 34.43 -36.02
N VAL A 104 -14.62 34.27 -34.74
CA VAL A 104 -15.54 33.85 -33.68
C VAL A 104 -15.45 34.84 -32.54
N SER A 105 -16.61 35.19 -31.97
CA SER A 105 -16.73 36.13 -30.86
C SER A 105 -17.56 35.54 -29.71
N PRO A 106 -17.28 35.90 -28.44
CA PRO A 106 -18.16 35.60 -27.32
C PRO A 106 -19.59 36.13 -27.49
N PHE A 107 -19.78 37.13 -28.36
CA PHE A 107 -21.09 37.73 -28.65
C PHE A 107 -21.86 37.00 -29.76
N THR A 108 -21.19 36.15 -30.56
CA THR A 108 -21.80 35.47 -31.72
C THR A 108 -22.03 33.98 -31.48
N THR A 109 -21.53 33.42 -30.38
CA THR A 109 -21.47 31.97 -30.15
C THR A 109 -21.54 31.68 -28.65
N THR A 110 -21.92 30.45 -28.28
CA THR A 110 -21.93 30.05 -26.87
C THR A 110 -20.54 30.17 -26.24
N ARG A 111 -20.50 30.52 -24.95
CA ARG A 111 -19.25 30.66 -24.18
C ARG A 111 -18.36 29.42 -24.28
N PHE A 112 -18.96 28.23 -24.24
CA PHE A 112 -18.25 26.96 -24.29
C PHE A 112 -17.57 26.74 -25.66
N ASP A 113 -18.30 26.96 -26.76
CA ASP A 113 -17.77 26.76 -28.11
C ASP A 113 -16.72 27.84 -28.46
N CYS A 114 -16.97 29.10 -28.08
CA CYS A 114 -16.00 30.19 -28.21
C CYS A 114 -14.70 29.88 -27.45
N CYS A 115 -14.77 29.44 -26.19
CA CYS A 115 -13.57 29.06 -25.41
C CYS A 115 -12.86 27.84 -26.01
N THR A 116 -13.60 26.87 -26.52
CA THR A 116 -13.02 25.68 -27.16
C THR A 116 -12.24 26.08 -28.41
N ARG A 117 -12.83 26.86 -29.31
CA ARG A 117 -12.19 27.28 -30.56
C ARG A 117 -11.05 28.25 -30.35
N LEU A 118 -11.22 29.27 -29.51
CA LEU A 118 -10.21 30.33 -29.32
C LEU A 118 -9.10 29.96 -28.34
N LYS A 119 -9.35 29.10 -27.33
CA LYS A 119 -8.36 28.73 -26.31
C LYS A 119 -7.88 27.29 -26.45
N THR A 120 -8.79 26.32 -26.42
CA THR A 120 -8.42 24.89 -26.38
C THR A 120 -7.71 24.45 -27.66
N GLU A 121 -8.27 24.75 -28.83
CA GLU A 121 -7.68 24.36 -30.10
C GLU A 121 -6.38 25.11 -30.39
N ALA A 122 -6.31 26.40 -30.03
CA ALA A 122 -5.09 27.20 -30.12
C ALA A 122 -3.95 26.60 -29.26
N LEU A 123 -4.26 26.21 -28.03
CA LEU A 123 -3.31 25.57 -27.13
C LEU A 123 -2.84 24.21 -27.67
N LYS A 124 -3.75 23.35 -28.12
CA LYS A 124 -3.40 22.05 -28.71
C LYS A 124 -2.46 22.22 -29.91
N LYS A 125 -2.74 23.19 -30.78
CA LYS A 125 -1.87 23.52 -31.92
C LYS A 125 -0.50 23.98 -31.47
N ALA A 126 -0.43 24.89 -30.50
CA ALA A 126 0.84 25.39 -29.97
C ALA A 126 1.70 24.29 -29.34
N ILE A 127 1.09 23.37 -28.57
CA ILE A 127 1.77 22.20 -27.98
C ILE A 127 2.38 21.31 -29.07
N ARG A 128 1.61 20.99 -30.12
CA ARG A 128 2.09 20.14 -31.23
C ARG A 128 3.22 20.78 -32.03
N VAL A 129 3.06 22.06 -32.41
CA VAL A 129 4.03 22.78 -33.25
C VAL A 129 5.36 22.98 -32.52
N ASN A 130 5.32 23.41 -31.26
CA ASN A 130 6.54 23.70 -30.50
C ASN A 130 7.07 22.47 -29.74
N LYS A 131 6.39 21.31 -29.84
CA LYS A 131 6.76 20.05 -29.18
C LYS A 131 7.00 20.23 -27.68
N TYR A 132 6.10 20.93 -26.99
CA TYR A 132 6.17 21.04 -25.53
C TYR A 132 5.81 19.70 -24.90
N ASP A 133 6.64 19.22 -23.99
CA ASP A 133 6.46 17.95 -23.28
C ASP A 133 5.83 18.11 -21.90
N ALA A 134 5.77 19.34 -21.37
CA ALA A 134 5.00 19.71 -20.19
C ALA A 134 4.43 21.13 -20.31
N ILE A 135 3.26 21.34 -19.72
CA ILE A 135 2.64 22.66 -19.57
C ILE A 135 2.36 22.91 -18.08
N VAL A 136 2.93 23.99 -17.56
CA VAL A 136 2.65 24.47 -16.21
C VAL A 136 1.42 25.36 -16.24
N VAL A 137 0.43 25.03 -15.42
CA VAL A 137 -0.87 25.72 -15.34
C VAL A 137 -1.21 26.16 -13.93
N SER A 138 -1.93 27.26 -13.84
CA SER A 138 -2.30 27.90 -12.58
C SER A 138 -3.81 27.80 -12.38
N ILE A 139 -4.26 26.61 -12.02
CA ILE A 139 -5.68 26.32 -11.80
C ILE A 139 -5.89 25.94 -10.33
N ARG A 140 -6.77 26.66 -9.66
CA ARG A 140 -7.15 26.40 -8.27
C ARG A 140 -7.91 25.08 -8.13
N ARG A 141 -7.66 24.40 -7.00
CA ARG A 141 -8.18 23.06 -6.74
C ARG A 141 -9.67 23.06 -6.42
N ASP A 142 -10.13 24.11 -5.75
CA ASP A 142 -11.50 24.36 -5.34
C ASP A 142 -12.38 24.87 -6.50
N GLU A 143 -11.80 25.49 -7.52
CA GLU A 143 -12.55 26.07 -8.65
C GLU A 143 -12.91 25.06 -9.76
N HIS A 144 -12.28 23.88 -9.79
CA HIS A 144 -12.48 22.93 -10.89
C HIS A 144 -12.80 21.52 -10.37
N GLY A 145 -14.02 21.04 -10.61
CA GLY A 145 -14.55 19.78 -10.05
C GLY A 145 -13.74 18.52 -10.39
N ILE A 146 -13.03 18.49 -11.52
CA ILE A 146 -12.09 17.40 -11.86
C ILE A 146 -10.79 17.50 -11.04
N ARG A 147 -10.32 18.72 -10.74
CA ARG A 147 -9.07 18.96 -10.00
C ARG A 147 -9.25 18.83 -8.48
N GLY A 148 -10.44 19.11 -7.95
CA GLY A 148 -10.82 18.74 -6.58
C GLY A 148 -10.67 17.24 -6.31
N LYS A 149 -10.74 16.44 -7.37
CA LYS A 149 -10.57 14.98 -7.36
C LYS A 149 -9.15 14.51 -7.74
N GLU A 150 -8.22 15.40 -8.12
CA GLU A 150 -6.83 15.00 -8.38
C GLU A 150 -6.20 14.44 -7.09
N ARG A 151 -5.86 13.15 -7.12
CA ARG A 151 -5.21 12.43 -6.03
C ARG A 151 -3.84 11.98 -6.51
N TYR A 152 -2.81 12.47 -5.84
CA TYR A 152 -1.44 12.02 -6.03
C TYR A 152 -1.19 10.81 -5.14
N MET A 153 -1.55 9.62 -5.64
CA MET A 153 -1.55 8.38 -4.89
C MET A 153 -0.67 7.33 -5.54
N CYS A 154 0.27 6.75 -4.78
CA CYS A 154 1.13 5.66 -5.23
C CYS A 154 1.42 4.68 -4.08
N PHE A 155 1.99 3.54 -4.46
CA PHE A 155 2.70 2.61 -3.59
C PHE A 155 4.20 2.66 -3.92
N PRO A 156 5.11 2.35 -2.97
CA PRO A 156 6.52 2.18 -3.28
C PRO A 156 6.78 0.90 -4.11
N PRO A 157 7.92 0.83 -4.82
CA PRO A 157 8.38 -0.42 -5.43
C PRO A 157 8.40 -1.59 -4.43
N GLY A 158 8.19 -2.80 -4.93
CA GLY A 158 8.09 -4.02 -4.13
C GLY A 158 6.70 -4.29 -3.54
N THR A 159 5.78 -3.32 -3.61
CA THR A 159 4.40 -3.53 -3.15
C THR A 159 3.70 -4.55 -4.04
N LEU A 160 3.17 -5.62 -3.46
CA LEU A 160 2.50 -6.67 -4.21
C LEU A 160 1.12 -6.19 -4.70
N VAL A 161 0.88 -6.37 -6.00
CA VAL A 161 -0.43 -6.19 -6.63
C VAL A 161 -0.98 -7.57 -6.91
N TYR A 162 -2.22 -7.77 -6.46
CA TYR A 162 -2.88 -9.05 -6.54
C TYR A 162 -3.96 -9.03 -7.63
N GLY A 163 -4.21 -10.18 -8.26
CA GLY A 163 -5.10 -10.29 -9.42
C GLY A 163 -5.18 -11.71 -9.93
N ALA A 164 -5.28 -11.88 -11.27
CA ALA A 164 -5.03 -13.19 -11.89
C ALA A 164 -3.62 -13.73 -11.59
N CYS A 165 -2.76 -12.84 -11.13
CA CYS A 165 -1.33 -12.97 -11.02
C CYS A 165 -0.85 -12.03 -9.91
N VAL A 166 -0.17 -12.56 -8.89
CA VAL A 166 0.49 -11.71 -7.87
C VAL A 166 1.86 -11.27 -8.38
N LYS A 167 2.11 -9.96 -8.44
CA LYS A 167 3.40 -9.41 -8.87
C LYS A 167 3.70 -8.06 -8.21
N PRO A 168 4.99 -7.67 -8.07
CA PRO A 168 5.35 -6.33 -7.62
C PRO A 168 4.78 -5.24 -8.53
N ILE A 169 4.37 -4.11 -7.95
CA ILE A 169 3.70 -3.01 -8.66
C ILE A 169 4.53 -2.46 -9.83
N GLU A 170 5.87 -2.47 -9.72
CA GLU A 170 6.80 -2.04 -10.77
C GLU A 170 6.78 -2.92 -12.02
N ASN A 171 6.31 -4.17 -11.87
CA ASN A 171 6.24 -5.19 -12.91
C ASN A 171 4.83 -5.33 -13.52
N VAL A 172 3.84 -4.61 -12.98
CA VAL A 172 2.49 -4.55 -13.55
C VAL A 172 2.52 -3.84 -14.90
N ARG A 173 1.83 -4.42 -15.89
CA ARG A 173 1.75 -3.94 -17.26
C ARG A 173 0.31 -3.61 -17.64
N VAL A 174 0.15 -2.75 -18.64
CA VAL A 174 -1.16 -2.49 -19.24
C VAL A 174 -1.72 -3.80 -19.81
N GLY A 175 -2.98 -4.10 -19.49
CA GLY A 175 -3.66 -5.35 -19.86
C GLY A 175 -3.69 -6.41 -18.77
N ASP A 176 -2.83 -6.32 -17.74
CA ASP A 176 -2.86 -7.25 -16.60
C ASP A 176 -4.22 -7.20 -15.88
N LEU A 177 -4.68 -8.35 -15.39
CA LEU A 177 -5.90 -8.45 -14.58
C LEU A 177 -5.57 -8.33 -13.09
N VAL A 178 -6.06 -7.27 -12.45
CA VAL A 178 -5.85 -6.96 -11.02
C VAL A 178 -7.16 -6.98 -10.26
N ALA A 179 -7.12 -7.40 -9.00
CA ALA A 179 -8.29 -7.42 -8.13
C ALA A 179 -8.73 -6.01 -7.77
N SER A 180 -10.04 -5.78 -7.82
CA SER A 180 -10.69 -4.52 -7.47
C SER A 180 -11.49 -4.66 -6.17
N HIS A 181 -11.89 -3.51 -5.63
CA HIS A 181 -12.69 -3.36 -4.41
C HIS A 181 -14.05 -4.08 -4.43
N ASP A 182 -14.58 -4.39 -5.61
CA ASP A 182 -15.81 -5.14 -5.86
C ASP A 182 -15.57 -6.67 -5.93
N GLY A 183 -14.33 -7.12 -5.74
CA GLY A 183 -13.94 -8.53 -5.85
C GLY A 183 -13.74 -9.02 -7.29
N ALA A 184 -14.01 -8.18 -8.30
CA ALA A 184 -13.82 -8.53 -9.70
C ALA A 184 -12.37 -8.28 -10.16
N LEU A 185 -11.93 -9.05 -11.15
CA LEU A 185 -10.66 -8.81 -11.85
C LEU A 185 -10.85 -7.78 -12.96
N ASN A 186 -10.09 -6.70 -12.89
CA ASN A 186 -10.14 -5.59 -13.84
C ASN A 186 -8.83 -5.42 -14.60
N LYS A 187 -8.91 -5.04 -15.89
CA LYS A 187 -7.73 -4.79 -16.72
C LYS A 187 -7.06 -3.48 -16.34
N VAL A 188 -5.74 -3.51 -16.16
CA VAL A 188 -4.91 -2.32 -15.99
C VAL A 188 -4.92 -1.51 -17.29
N LYS A 189 -5.42 -0.27 -17.23
CA LYS A 189 -5.51 0.63 -18.39
C LYS A 189 -4.22 1.44 -18.62
N ALA A 190 -3.52 1.78 -17.55
CA ALA A 190 -2.32 2.60 -17.57
C ALA A 190 -1.46 2.30 -16.35
N THR A 191 -0.15 2.47 -16.48
CA THR A 191 0.81 2.43 -15.37
C THR A 191 1.47 3.79 -15.23
N SER A 192 1.87 4.15 -14.02
CA SER A 192 2.55 5.41 -13.74
C SER A 192 3.68 5.21 -12.76
N LYS A 193 4.76 5.97 -12.93
CA LYS A 193 5.91 6.01 -12.04
C LYS A 193 6.24 7.48 -11.79
N ARG A 194 6.68 7.80 -10.58
CA ARG A 194 7.13 9.14 -10.22
C ARG A 194 8.17 9.06 -9.10
N PRO A 195 9.13 9.98 -9.06
CA PRO A 195 9.93 10.16 -7.85
C PRO A 195 9.01 10.66 -6.73
N TYR A 196 9.22 10.14 -5.53
CA TYR A 196 8.52 10.57 -4.32
C TYR A 196 9.54 10.78 -3.21
N ARG A 197 9.51 11.97 -2.61
CA ARG A 197 10.34 12.34 -1.46
C ARG A 197 9.41 12.85 -0.36
N GLY A 198 9.18 12.01 0.64
CA GLY A 198 8.24 12.27 1.72
C GLY A 198 8.04 11.02 2.58
N LYS A 199 7.30 11.14 3.68
CA LYS A 199 6.99 10.01 4.55
C LYS A 199 5.89 9.15 3.93
N LEU A 200 6.07 7.83 3.97
CA LEU A 200 5.02 6.88 3.64
C LEU A 200 4.15 6.64 4.87
N THR A 201 2.85 6.49 4.64
CA THR A 201 1.93 5.94 5.64
C THR A 201 2.05 4.42 5.61
N VAL A 202 2.21 3.82 6.79
CA VAL A 202 2.28 2.37 6.97
C VAL A 202 0.99 1.91 7.63
N LEU A 203 0.25 1.03 6.95
CA LEU A 203 -0.91 0.36 7.50
C LEU A 203 -0.48 -1.01 8.03
N ASN A 204 -0.38 -1.13 9.35
CA ASN A 204 -0.14 -2.40 10.03
C ASN A 204 -1.47 -3.09 10.27
N LEU A 205 -1.81 -4.04 9.39
CA LEU A 205 -3.02 -4.85 9.50
C LEU A 205 -2.74 -6.08 10.36
N GLU A 206 -3.74 -6.55 11.09
CA GLU A 206 -3.62 -7.68 12.02
C GLU A 206 -3.31 -9.01 11.30
N TYR A 207 -3.85 -9.18 10.09
CA TYR A 207 -3.76 -10.43 9.31
C TYR A 207 -3.12 -10.23 7.92
N SER A 208 -2.31 -9.19 7.73
CA SER A 208 -1.63 -8.92 6.45
C SER A 208 -0.25 -8.30 6.63
N LEU A 209 0.56 -8.33 5.57
CA LEU A 209 1.84 -7.61 5.55
C LEU A 209 1.58 -6.09 5.67
N PRO A 210 2.50 -5.35 6.30
CA PRO A 210 2.41 -3.89 6.35
C PRO A 210 2.32 -3.31 4.94
N ILE A 211 1.28 -2.51 4.70
CA ILE A 211 1.10 -1.85 3.41
C ILE A 211 1.69 -0.45 3.51
N TYR A 212 2.66 -0.16 2.65
CA TYR A 212 3.31 1.15 2.56
C TYR A 212 2.68 1.92 1.41
N LEU A 213 2.26 3.17 1.66
CA LEU A 213 1.60 3.98 0.63
C LEU A 213 1.77 5.47 0.91
N THR A 214 1.56 6.29 -0.12
CA THR A 214 1.58 7.74 0.06
C THR A 214 0.41 8.20 0.95
N PRO A 215 0.57 9.23 1.80
CA PRO A 215 -0.46 9.72 2.73
C PRO A 215 -1.84 10.00 2.12
N ALA A 216 -1.87 10.42 0.85
CA ALA A 216 -3.08 10.76 0.12
C ALA A 216 -3.74 9.56 -0.59
N HIS A 217 -3.17 8.37 -0.50
CA HIS A 217 -3.70 7.19 -1.18
C HIS A 217 -5.04 6.77 -0.54
N PRO A 218 -6.11 6.64 -1.34
CA PRO A 218 -7.42 6.28 -0.83
C PRO A 218 -7.48 4.77 -0.51
N VAL A 219 -7.98 4.45 0.66
CA VAL A 219 -8.17 3.08 1.13
C VAL A 219 -9.64 2.91 1.52
N LEU A 220 -10.23 1.79 1.11
CA LEU A 220 -11.59 1.46 1.47
C LEU A 220 -11.63 0.97 2.92
N VAL A 221 -12.34 1.69 3.78
CA VAL A 221 -12.40 1.40 5.21
C VAL A 221 -13.83 1.44 5.73
N LYS A 222 -14.10 0.64 6.77
CA LYS A 222 -15.29 0.77 7.63
C LYS A 222 -14.83 1.43 8.94
N THR A 223 -15.32 2.65 9.16
CA THR A 223 -14.89 3.48 10.29
C THR A 223 -15.46 2.99 11.62
N VAL A 224 -14.67 3.05 12.70
CA VAL A 224 -15.17 2.74 14.06
C VAL A 224 -16.15 3.81 14.53
N GLU A 225 -15.83 5.07 14.27
CA GLU A 225 -16.75 6.18 14.52
C GLU A 225 -17.89 6.13 13.50
N GLY A 226 -19.07 5.76 13.99
CA GLY A 226 -20.33 5.85 13.27
C GLY A 226 -21.01 7.19 13.50
N THR A 227 -21.88 7.59 12.57
CA THR A 227 -22.91 8.60 12.85
C THR A 227 -24.11 7.86 13.42
N GLY A 228 -24.62 8.27 14.59
CA GLY A 228 -25.77 7.65 15.23
C GLY A 228 -26.82 8.67 15.66
N GLU A 229 -28.05 8.21 15.80
CA GLU A 229 -29.11 8.94 16.50
C GLU A 229 -29.16 8.38 17.92
N THR A 230 -29.36 9.26 18.91
CA THR A 230 -29.70 8.84 20.27
C THR A 230 -31.12 8.32 20.23
N LEU A 231 -31.29 7.03 20.53
CA LEU A 231 -32.61 6.42 20.66
C LEU A 231 -32.95 6.28 22.13
N VAL A 232 -34.15 6.73 22.48
CA VAL A 232 -34.72 6.55 23.82
C VAL A 232 -35.53 5.26 23.78
N SER A 233 -35.22 4.33 24.69
CA SER A 233 -36.00 3.11 24.86
C SER A 233 -37.40 3.44 25.38
N HIS A 234 -38.43 2.93 24.69
CA HIS A 234 -39.83 2.95 25.11
C HIS A 234 -40.33 1.57 25.55
N LEU A 235 -39.43 0.59 25.73
CA LEU A 235 -39.79 -0.74 26.22
C LEU A 235 -40.19 -0.67 27.70
N PRO A 236 -41.33 -1.31 28.10
CA PRO A 236 -41.77 -1.32 29.48
C PRO A 236 -40.68 -1.85 30.42
N GLY A 237 -40.31 -1.07 31.44
CA GLY A 237 -39.23 -1.40 32.38
C GLY A 237 -37.81 -0.97 31.94
N CYS A 238 -37.68 -0.33 30.78
CA CYS A 238 -36.45 0.29 30.27
C CYS A 238 -36.70 1.72 29.77
N GLU A 239 -37.79 2.35 30.24
CA GLU A 239 -38.22 3.68 29.84
C GLU A 239 -37.18 4.73 30.25
N GLY A 240 -36.77 5.57 29.30
CA GLY A 240 -35.79 6.63 29.54
C GLY A 240 -34.32 6.20 29.45
N LEU A 241 -34.03 4.92 29.15
CA LEU A 241 -32.67 4.50 28.80
C LEU A 241 -32.32 5.02 27.41
N GLU A 242 -31.38 5.94 27.35
CA GLU A 242 -30.77 6.43 26.11
C GLU A 242 -29.65 5.50 25.67
N TYR A 243 -29.68 5.07 24.40
CA TYR A 243 -28.57 4.35 23.79
C TYR A 243 -28.21 4.98 22.44
N GLU A 244 -26.90 5.20 22.24
CA GLU A 244 -26.38 5.81 21.03
C GLU A 244 -26.11 4.72 19.97
N LEU A 245 -26.95 4.69 18.94
CA LEU A 245 -26.84 3.69 17.86
C LEU A 245 -25.81 4.16 16.83
N ARG A 246 -24.52 3.99 17.13
CA ARG A 246 -23.45 4.33 16.19
C ARG A 246 -23.46 3.37 15.00
N ARG A 247 -23.67 3.88 13.78
CA ARG A 247 -23.60 3.09 12.54
C ARG A 247 -22.27 3.33 11.81
N PRO A 248 -21.29 2.41 11.90
CA PRO A 248 -20.09 2.42 11.08
C PRO A 248 -20.43 2.57 9.60
N ARG A 249 -19.69 3.42 8.86
CA ARG A 249 -19.90 3.57 7.41
C ARG A 249 -18.69 3.10 6.62
N VAL A 250 -18.94 2.39 5.53
CA VAL A 250 -17.92 2.08 4.52
C VAL A 250 -17.67 3.32 3.68
N ARG A 251 -16.42 3.76 3.57
CA ARG A 251 -16.03 4.93 2.78
C ARG A 251 -14.56 4.85 2.37
N TRP A 252 -14.21 5.57 1.31
CA TRP A 252 -12.81 5.78 0.92
C TRP A 252 -12.19 6.90 1.75
N LEU A 253 -11.15 6.59 2.52
CA LEU A 253 -10.37 7.59 3.27
C LEU A 253 -8.93 7.66 2.76
N PRO A 254 -8.31 8.86 2.74
CA PRO A 254 -6.86 8.97 2.60
C PRO A 254 -6.18 8.20 3.73
N ALA A 255 -5.09 7.52 3.42
CA ALA A 255 -4.34 6.70 4.38
C ALA A 255 -3.95 7.43 5.66
N ALA A 256 -3.55 8.69 5.56
CA ALA A 256 -3.21 9.51 6.73
C ALA A 256 -4.39 9.83 7.66
N LYS A 257 -5.63 9.58 7.24
CA LYS A 257 -6.85 9.81 8.04
C LYS A 257 -7.38 8.53 8.69
N ILE A 258 -6.80 7.37 8.40
CA ILE A 258 -7.22 6.08 8.96
C ILE A 258 -6.75 6.01 10.41
N ARG A 259 -7.62 5.60 11.32
CA ARG A 259 -7.33 5.51 12.76
C ARG A 259 -7.18 4.06 13.19
N ARG A 260 -6.49 3.83 14.32
CA ARG A 260 -6.45 2.50 14.94
C ARG A 260 -7.87 2.05 15.29
N GLY A 261 -8.18 0.81 14.94
CA GLY A 261 -9.51 0.22 15.10
C GLY A 261 -10.36 0.25 13.82
N ASP A 262 -10.07 1.12 12.85
CA ASP A 262 -10.79 1.11 11.57
C ASP A 262 -10.53 -0.21 10.83
N PHE A 263 -11.57 -0.75 10.20
CA PHE A 263 -11.46 -1.99 9.44
C PHE A 263 -11.11 -1.65 7.98
N VAL A 264 -9.96 -2.14 7.53
CA VAL A 264 -9.50 -1.97 6.14
C VAL A 264 -9.99 -3.14 5.29
N PHE A 265 -10.59 -2.86 4.14
CA PHE A 265 -10.95 -3.90 3.18
C PHE A 265 -9.72 -4.35 2.41
N VAL A 266 -9.40 -5.63 2.55
CA VAL A 266 -8.35 -6.32 1.78
C VAL A 266 -9.04 -7.33 0.87
N PRO A 267 -8.65 -7.40 -0.41
CA PRO A 267 -9.30 -8.31 -1.34
C PRO A 267 -9.01 -9.78 -0.97
N ASN A 268 -10.05 -10.60 -0.97
CA ASN A 268 -9.94 -12.05 -0.84
C ASN A 268 -9.65 -12.64 -2.22
N ILE A 269 -8.40 -13.03 -2.49
CA ILE A 269 -7.95 -13.31 -3.86
C ILE A 269 -7.64 -14.81 -4.01
N PRO A 270 -8.19 -15.48 -5.04
CA PRO A 270 -7.88 -16.87 -5.30
C PRO A 270 -6.40 -17.09 -5.70
N ARG A 271 -5.89 -18.24 -5.26
CA ARG A 271 -4.48 -18.69 -5.20
C ARG A 271 -3.81 -18.93 -6.57
N LEU A 272 -3.65 -17.94 -7.44
CA LEU A 272 -2.96 -18.12 -8.73
C LEU A 272 -1.73 -17.22 -8.87
N SER A 273 -0.54 -17.83 -8.80
CA SER A 273 0.72 -17.24 -9.25
C SER A 273 0.92 -17.55 -10.74
N CYS A 274 1.34 -16.55 -11.53
CA CYS A 274 1.55 -16.68 -12.98
C CYS A 274 2.55 -17.76 -13.39
N ASP A 275 3.45 -18.11 -12.47
CA ASP A 275 4.65 -18.88 -12.81
C ASP A 275 4.56 -20.35 -12.38
N GLY A 276 3.39 -20.82 -11.88
CA GLY A 276 3.26 -22.18 -11.32
C GLY A 276 4.20 -22.48 -10.14
N GLN A 277 5.00 -21.50 -9.73
CA GLN A 277 5.99 -21.55 -8.67
C GLN A 277 5.67 -20.44 -7.71
N HIS A 278 4.87 -20.77 -6.70
CA HIS A 278 4.97 -20.35 -5.31
C HIS A 278 3.72 -20.89 -4.59
N LYS A 279 3.46 -22.20 -4.71
CA LYS A 279 2.93 -22.91 -3.56
C LYS A 279 4.09 -22.99 -2.58
N LEU A 280 3.89 -22.55 -1.35
CA LEU A 280 4.80 -22.88 -0.27
C LEU A 280 4.72 -24.41 -0.12
N GLU A 281 5.58 -25.14 -0.83
CA GLU A 281 5.56 -26.59 -0.83
C GLU A 281 6.30 -27.16 0.38
N LYS A 282 7.26 -26.41 0.92
CA LYS A 282 8.08 -26.84 2.06
C LYS A 282 8.53 -25.69 2.95
N ILE A 283 8.67 -25.98 4.24
CA ILE A 283 9.19 -25.08 5.26
C ILE A 283 10.58 -25.54 5.68
N PHE A 284 11.54 -24.62 5.72
CA PHE A 284 12.85 -24.86 6.34
C PHE A 284 12.74 -24.73 7.86
N LEU A 285 13.13 -25.78 8.58
CA LEU A 285 12.97 -25.84 10.04
C LEU A 285 14.01 -24.97 10.75
N ARG A 286 15.27 -25.02 10.32
CA ARG A 286 16.39 -24.33 11.01
C ARG A 286 16.19 -22.81 11.16
N PRO A 287 15.76 -22.05 10.12
CA PRO A 287 15.53 -20.60 10.24
C PRO A 287 14.40 -20.23 11.23
N ILE A 288 13.46 -21.14 11.47
CA ILE A 288 12.37 -20.93 12.43
C ILE A 288 12.84 -21.32 13.84
N ILE A 289 13.52 -22.47 13.97
CA ILE A 289 14.01 -22.98 15.25
C ILE A 289 15.09 -22.07 15.86
N LYS A 290 15.91 -21.37 15.05
CA LYS A 290 17.03 -20.48 15.45
C LYS A 290 17.74 -20.92 16.74
N GLU A 291 18.25 -22.15 16.75
CA GLU A 291 19.08 -22.68 17.83
C GLU A 291 20.53 -22.70 17.36
N PRO A 292 21.48 -22.06 18.07
CA PRO A 292 22.85 -21.91 17.60
C PRO A 292 23.60 -23.24 17.46
N ASN A 293 23.27 -24.21 18.32
CA ASN A 293 23.89 -25.53 18.32
C ASN A 293 23.24 -26.52 17.33
N LEU A 294 22.22 -26.11 16.58
CA LEU A 294 21.55 -26.95 15.59
C LEU A 294 22.26 -26.82 14.24
N VAL A 295 22.96 -27.89 13.85
CA VAL A 295 23.79 -27.95 12.64
C VAL A 295 23.14 -28.81 11.56
N ARG A 296 23.46 -28.51 10.30
CA ARG A 296 23.07 -29.34 9.15
C ARG A 296 24.07 -30.48 9.01
N ILE A 297 23.55 -31.69 8.82
CA ILE A 297 24.33 -32.89 8.51
C ILE A 297 23.78 -33.46 7.21
N GLU A 298 24.67 -33.70 6.26
CA GLU A 298 24.32 -34.38 5.01
C GLU A 298 24.49 -35.89 5.20
N ARG A 299 23.45 -36.66 4.87
CA ARG A 299 23.48 -38.12 4.87
C ARG A 299 22.69 -38.63 3.67
N GLY A 300 23.38 -39.33 2.76
CA GLY A 300 22.76 -39.79 1.51
C GLY A 300 22.28 -38.62 0.65
N ARG A 301 21.01 -38.64 0.22
CA ARG A 301 20.38 -37.55 -0.56
C ARG A 301 19.65 -36.50 0.30
N GLY A 302 19.69 -36.61 1.63
CA GLY A 302 18.93 -35.77 2.55
C GLY A 302 19.80 -34.83 3.37
N VAL A 303 19.24 -33.65 3.70
CA VAL A 303 19.82 -32.72 4.67
C VAL A 303 19.05 -32.80 5.98
N TYR A 304 19.75 -33.13 7.05
CA TYR A 304 19.18 -33.32 8.37
C TYR A 304 19.69 -32.28 9.36
N LEU A 305 18.95 -32.05 10.43
CA LEU A 305 19.29 -31.21 11.57
C LEU A 305 19.60 -32.09 12.78
N ALA A 306 20.74 -31.81 13.40
CA ALA A 306 21.16 -32.43 14.65
C ALA A 306 21.85 -31.40 15.56
N TYR A 307 21.82 -31.62 16.86
CA TYR A 307 22.53 -30.78 17.81
C TYR A 307 24.02 -31.16 17.86
N LYS A 308 24.90 -30.16 17.87
CA LYS A 308 26.34 -30.37 18.03
C LYS A 308 26.62 -31.13 19.34
N GLY A 309 27.29 -32.27 19.25
CA GLY A 309 27.59 -33.14 20.39
C GLY A 309 26.51 -34.16 20.75
N SER A 310 25.44 -34.31 19.95
CA SER A 310 24.44 -35.36 20.16
C SER A 310 25.03 -36.76 19.92
N HIS A 311 24.52 -37.76 20.65
CA HIS A 311 24.85 -39.17 20.42
C HIS A 311 24.59 -39.59 18.96
N LYS A 312 25.33 -40.59 18.45
CA LYS A 312 25.21 -41.03 17.05
C LYS A 312 23.81 -41.48 16.66
N ASP A 313 23.09 -42.04 17.63
CA ASP A 313 21.74 -42.61 17.53
C ASP A 313 20.64 -41.62 17.89
N ALA A 314 20.97 -40.38 18.24
CA ALA A 314 19.95 -39.36 18.48
C ALA A 314 19.12 -39.15 17.20
N PRO A 315 17.79 -39.02 17.31
CA PRO A 315 16.92 -38.84 16.16
C PRO A 315 17.29 -37.55 15.41
N LYS A 316 17.37 -37.67 14.08
CA LYS A 316 17.76 -36.58 13.17
C LYS A 316 16.53 -36.10 12.45
N LEU A 317 16.27 -34.79 12.50
CA LEU A 317 15.10 -34.19 11.84
C LEU A 317 15.45 -33.79 10.42
N LEU A 318 14.51 -33.87 9.49
CA LEU A 318 14.69 -33.26 8.17
C LEU A 318 14.81 -31.74 8.32
N ASP A 319 15.71 -31.13 7.56
CA ASP A 319 15.86 -29.67 7.53
C ASP A 319 14.67 -28.97 6.85
N THR A 320 13.90 -29.73 6.06
CA THR A 320 12.69 -29.26 5.38
C THR A 320 11.51 -30.17 5.65
N VAL A 321 10.34 -29.60 5.83
CA VAL A 321 9.05 -30.31 5.92
C VAL A 321 8.17 -29.86 4.77
N TRP A 322 7.57 -30.82 4.06
CA TRP A 322 6.57 -30.51 3.03
C TRP A 322 5.25 -30.07 3.65
N LEU A 323 4.61 -29.06 3.09
CA LEU A 323 3.29 -28.58 3.52
C LEU A 323 2.20 -29.46 2.92
N THR A 324 2.14 -30.70 3.39
CA THR A 324 1.06 -31.64 3.08
C THR A 324 -0.16 -31.39 3.96
N PRO A 325 -1.36 -31.88 3.57
CA PRO A 325 -2.54 -31.83 4.44
C PRO A 325 -2.28 -32.35 5.85
N ASP A 326 -1.47 -33.41 6.00
CA ASP A 326 -1.09 -33.97 7.29
C ASP A 326 -0.31 -33.00 8.17
N VAL A 327 0.67 -32.29 7.60
CA VAL A 327 1.46 -31.31 8.34
C VAL A 327 0.62 -30.10 8.75
N LEU A 328 -0.28 -29.64 7.87
CA LEU A 328 -1.20 -28.54 8.18
C LEU A 328 -2.19 -28.93 9.27
N ARG A 329 -2.73 -30.15 9.20
CA ARG A 329 -3.61 -30.72 10.22
C ARG A 329 -2.89 -30.85 11.57
N MET A 330 -1.63 -31.27 11.57
CA MET A 330 -0.80 -31.30 12.79
C MET A 330 -0.58 -29.92 13.41
N MET A 331 -0.43 -28.87 12.59
CA MET A 331 -0.40 -27.50 13.09
C MET A 331 -1.74 -27.10 13.71
N GLY A 332 -2.86 -27.55 13.13
CA GLY A 332 -4.19 -27.38 13.70
C GLY A 332 -4.32 -28.03 15.09
N TYR A 333 -3.95 -29.31 15.22
CA TYR A 333 -3.95 -29.99 16.51
C TYR A 333 -3.06 -29.30 17.53
N TYR A 334 -1.90 -28.76 17.11
CA TYR A 334 -1.04 -28.01 18.02
C TYR A 334 -1.72 -26.72 18.50
N ILE A 335 -2.38 -26.00 17.59
CA ILE A 335 -3.07 -24.76 17.92
C ILE A 335 -4.22 -25.03 18.89
N ALA A 336 -4.99 -26.09 18.69
CA ALA A 336 -6.06 -26.49 19.61
C ALA A 336 -5.47 -27.00 20.93
N GLU A 337 -4.84 -28.18 20.90
CA GLU A 337 -4.54 -28.97 22.11
C GLU A 337 -3.05 -29.08 22.44
N GLY A 338 -2.19 -28.50 21.60
CA GLY A 338 -0.74 -28.58 21.77
C GLY A 338 -0.17 -27.71 22.89
N SER A 339 0.93 -28.13 23.50
CA SER A 339 1.69 -27.32 24.45
C SER A 339 3.18 -27.60 24.33
N VAL A 340 4.00 -26.63 24.73
CA VAL A 340 5.46 -26.78 24.72
C VAL A 340 6.03 -26.55 26.10
N SER A 341 6.67 -27.59 26.64
CA SER A 341 7.47 -27.47 27.86
C SER A 341 8.90 -27.09 27.50
N LYS A 342 9.25 -25.81 27.68
CA LYS A 342 10.61 -25.31 27.43
C LYS A 342 11.67 -25.92 28.35
N LYS A 343 11.28 -26.32 29.57
CA LYS A 343 12.17 -26.96 30.55
C LYS A 343 12.42 -28.42 30.20
N ALA A 344 11.37 -29.16 29.84
CA ALA A 344 11.48 -30.57 29.47
C ALA A 344 11.86 -30.80 28.00
N ASN A 345 11.89 -29.74 27.18
CA ASN A 345 12.09 -29.81 25.73
C ASN A 345 11.09 -30.78 25.06
N GLN A 346 9.84 -30.72 25.52
CA GLN A 346 8.76 -31.61 25.08
C GLN A 346 7.68 -30.81 24.36
N LEU A 347 7.14 -31.44 23.33
CA LEU A 347 5.89 -31.06 22.69
C LEU A 347 4.82 -32.03 23.20
N SER A 348 3.70 -31.51 23.70
CA SER A 348 2.60 -32.34 24.17
C SER A 348 1.27 -31.97 23.53
N PHE A 349 0.33 -32.91 23.53
CA PHE A 349 -1.06 -32.72 23.13
C PHE A 349 -1.96 -33.31 24.22
N SER A 350 -2.86 -32.51 24.75
CA SER A 350 -3.80 -32.93 25.80
C SER A 350 -5.15 -33.26 25.17
N LEU A 351 -5.59 -34.51 25.29
CA LEU A 351 -6.79 -35.04 24.63
C LEU A 351 -7.64 -35.84 25.63
N HIS A 352 -8.88 -36.13 25.25
CA HIS A 352 -9.73 -37.09 25.95
C HIS A 352 -9.41 -38.53 25.50
N GLU A 353 -9.55 -39.50 26.40
CA GLU A 353 -9.23 -40.92 26.13
C GLU A 353 -10.06 -41.57 25.00
N ASP A 354 -11.22 -40.99 24.72
CA ASP A 354 -12.15 -41.44 23.68
C ASP A 354 -11.78 -40.91 22.28
N GLU A 355 -10.92 -39.90 22.18
CA GLU A 355 -10.44 -39.31 20.92
C GLU A 355 -9.33 -40.16 20.27
N ARG A 356 -9.58 -41.48 20.20
CA ARG A 356 -8.56 -42.47 19.79
C ARG A 356 -8.08 -42.27 18.36
N ASP A 357 -8.96 -41.82 17.49
CA ASP A 357 -8.66 -41.49 16.08
C ASP A 357 -7.65 -40.35 15.98
N ILE A 358 -7.86 -39.27 16.76
CA ILE A 358 -6.94 -38.12 16.80
C ILE A 358 -5.61 -38.54 17.43
N ILE A 359 -5.65 -39.33 18.52
CA ILE A 359 -4.45 -39.84 19.18
C ILE A 359 -3.62 -40.66 18.18
N GLU A 360 -4.23 -41.65 17.53
CA GLU A 360 -3.56 -42.54 16.56
C GLU A 360 -2.98 -41.74 15.39
N ASP A 361 -3.75 -40.82 14.83
CA ASP A 361 -3.32 -40.02 13.69
C ASP A 361 -2.17 -39.04 14.03
N ILE A 362 -2.14 -38.49 15.25
CA ILE A 362 -0.97 -37.74 15.74
C ILE A 362 0.28 -38.64 15.76
N PHE A 363 0.19 -39.86 16.29
CA PHE A 363 1.31 -40.79 16.33
C PHE A 363 1.80 -41.17 14.94
N VAL A 364 0.89 -41.64 14.08
CA VAL A 364 1.19 -42.07 12.70
C VAL A 364 1.81 -40.93 11.90
N THR A 365 1.25 -39.71 12.03
CA THR A 365 1.76 -38.56 11.31
C THR A 365 3.14 -38.13 11.82
N PHE A 366 3.38 -38.17 13.13
CA PHE A 366 4.70 -37.83 13.68
C PHE A 366 5.79 -38.82 13.28
N GLU A 367 5.48 -40.12 13.31
CA GLU A 367 6.40 -41.17 12.88
C GLU A 367 6.69 -41.05 11.38
N ARG A 368 5.66 -40.89 10.55
CA ARG A 368 5.79 -40.80 9.10
C ARG A 368 6.54 -39.54 8.63
N VAL A 369 6.24 -38.37 9.21
CA VAL A 369 6.80 -37.09 8.76
C VAL A 369 8.15 -36.79 9.40
N TRP A 370 8.30 -37.09 10.70
CA TRP A 370 9.49 -36.70 11.48
C TRP A 370 10.29 -37.88 12.03
N GLY A 371 9.83 -39.13 11.87
CA GLY A 371 10.52 -40.31 12.39
C GLY A 371 10.58 -40.33 13.91
N LEU A 372 9.59 -39.75 14.59
CA LEU A 372 9.57 -39.61 16.04
C LEU A 372 8.42 -40.39 16.67
N GLY A 373 8.76 -41.31 17.56
CA GLY A 373 7.79 -41.93 18.47
C GLY A 373 7.40 -40.99 19.61
N GLY A 374 6.12 -41.02 19.97
CA GLY A 374 5.60 -40.34 21.17
C GLY A 374 5.47 -41.28 22.36
N LYS A 375 5.05 -40.75 23.51
CA LYS A 375 4.61 -41.51 24.68
C LYS A 375 3.23 -41.04 25.10
N ILE A 376 2.41 -41.94 25.60
CA ILE A 376 1.11 -41.61 26.19
C ILE A 376 1.27 -41.57 27.71
N ARG A 377 0.69 -40.56 28.34
CA ARG A 377 0.60 -40.42 29.80
C ARG A 377 -0.84 -40.13 30.20
N GLN A 378 -1.38 -40.91 31.13
CA GLN A 378 -2.65 -40.60 31.77
C GLN A 378 -2.46 -39.40 32.72
N VAL A 379 -3.25 -38.34 32.56
CA VAL A 379 -3.16 -37.12 33.37
C VAL A 379 -4.37 -36.96 34.31
N SER A 380 -5.52 -37.49 33.93
CA SER A 380 -6.72 -37.59 34.78
C SER A 380 -7.47 -38.89 34.47
N GLU A 381 -8.62 -39.12 35.12
CA GLU A 381 -9.44 -40.32 34.88
C GLU A 381 -9.71 -40.55 33.39
N LYS A 382 -10.03 -39.48 32.64
CA LYS A 382 -10.32 -39.53 31.19
C LYS A 382 -9.38 -38.71 30.32
N GLY A 383 -8.41 -38.01 30.92
CA GLY A 383 -7.50 -37.11 30.22
C GLY A 383 -6.16 -37.77 29.91
N VAL A 384 -5.76 -37.68 28.65
CA VAL A 384 -4.57 -38.30 28.10
C VAL A 384 -3.64 -37.23 27.53
N GLU A 385 -2.35 -37.32 27.81
CA GLU A 385 -1.33 -36.44 27.23
C GLU A 385 -0.37 -37.26 26.36
N ILE A 386 -0.28 -36.87 25.09
CA ILE A 386 0.71 -37.41 24.15
C ILE A 386 1.97 -36.54 24.23
N LEU A 387 3.14 -37.16 24.37
CA LEU A 387 4.42 -36.49 24.61
C LEU A 387 5.46 -36.87 23.55
N PHE A 388 6.01 -35.87 22.86
CA PHE A 388 7.16 -36.00 21.97
C PHE A 388 8.38 -35.29 22.56
N SER A 389 9.42 -36.05 22.88
CA SER A 389 10.66 -35.53 23.49
C SER A 389 11.61 -34.98 22.43
N THR A 390 11.31 -33.78 21.93
CA THR A 390 12.09 -33.13 20.88
C THR A 390 12.22 -31.63 21.10
N LYS A 391 13.44 -31.18 21.41
CA LYS A 391 13.76 -29.75 21.55
C LYS A 391 13.51 -28.98 20.24
N ALA A 392 13.84 -29.58 19.10
CA ALA A 392 13.76 -28.89 17.82
C ALA A 392 12.31 -28.66 17.37
N LEU A 393 11.44 -29.68 17.40
CA LEU A 393 10.04 -29.49 16.99
C LEU A 393 9.24 -28.68 17.99
N SER A 394 9.48 -28.83 19.29
CA SER A 394 8.84 -27.97 20.29
C SER A 394 9.12 -26.47 20.02
N ARG A 395 10.36 -26.10 19.68
CA ARG A 395 10.70 -24.72 19.30
C ARG A 395 10.12 -24.32 17.94
N PHE A 396 10.04 -25.25 17.00
CA PHE A 396 9.42 -25.02 15.70
C PHE A 396 7.95 -24.64 15.85
N PHE A 397 7.12 -25.48 16.49
CA PHE A 397 5.70 -25.23 16.69
C PHE A 397 5.45 -23.97 17.54
N ALA A 398 6.17 -23.80 18.65
CA ALA A 398 6.04 -22.62 19.52
C ALA A 398 6.32 -21.30 18.80
N ARG A 399 7.27 -21.28 17.86
CA ARG A 399 7.62 -20.06 17.13
C ARG A 399 6.78 -19.82 15.89
N LEU A 400 6.27 -20.90 15.29
CA LEU A 400 5.49 -20.82 14.07
C LEU A 400 4.01 -20.53 14.35
N CYS A 401 3.47 -21.16 15.40
CA CYS A 401 2.05 -21.10 15.76
C CYS A 401 1.82 -20.42 17.13
N GLY A 402 2.87 -19.95 17.81
CA GLY A 402 2.77 -19.36 19.14
C GLY A 402 2.82 -20.36 20.31
N ASP A 403 2.97 -19.83 21.52
CA ASP A 403 3.13 -20.59 22.78
C ASP A 403 2.27 -19.99 23.90
N GLY A 404 1.54 -20.86 24.60
CA GLY A 404 0.51 -20.49 25.56
C GLY A 404 -0.81 -20.08 24.89
N ALA A 405 -1.94 -20.44 25.51
CA ALA A 405 -3.28 -20.35 24.92
C ALA A 405 -3.61 -18.99 24.30
N ARG A 406 -3.19 -17.88 24.94
CA ARG A 406 -3.47 -16.51 24.45
C ARG A 406 -2.63 -16.08 23.24
N ASN A 407 -1.49 -16.72 23.01
CA ASN A 407 -0.57 -16.35 21.93
C ASN A 407 -0.59 -17.33 20.77
N LYS A 408 -1.35 -18.43 20.87
CA LYS A 408 -1.48 -19.37 19.77
C LYS A 408 -2.24 -18.72 18.61
N HIS A 409 -1.75 -18.94 17.39
CA HIS A 409 -2.28 -18.35 16.17
C HIS A 409 -1.98 -19.26 14.98
N LEU A 410 -2.78 -19.11 13.92
CA LEU A 410 -2.43 -19.70 12.63
C LEU A 410 -1.16 -19.02 12.09
N PRO A 411 -0.16 -19.80 11.60
CA PRO A 411 1.03 -19.22 11.00
C PRO A 411 0.70 -18.25 9.88
N SER A 412 1.47 -17.16 9.76
CA SER A 412 1.20 -16.09 8.79
C SER A 412 1.12 -16.57 7.33
N PHE A 413 1.75 -17.69 7.00
CA PHE A 413 1.69 -18.25 5.65
C PHE A 413 0.38 -18.99 5.32
N PHE A 414 -0.50 -19.28 6.29
CA PHE A 414 -1.80 -19.90 6.01
C PHE A 414 -2.69 -19.01 5.12
N MET A 415 -2.53 -17.70 5.21
CA MET A 415 -3.23 -16.74 4.34
C MET A 415 -2.67 -16.69 2.92
N SER A 416 -1.49 -17.30 2.70
CA SER A 416 -0.79 -17.38 1.42
C SER A 416 -0.79 -18.79 0.81
N LEU A 417 -1.26 -19.80 1.55
CA LEU A 417 -1.59 -21.11 1.02
C LEU A 417 -2.85 -21.00 0.19
#